data_AF-A0A9P4P7G7-F1
#
_entry.id   AF-A0A9P4P7G7-F1
#
_cell.length_a   1.000
_cell.length_b   1.000
_cell.length_c   1.000
_cell.angle_alpha   90.00
_cell.angle_beta   90.00
_cell.angle_gamma   90.00
#
_symmetry.space_group_name_H-M   'P 1'
#
loop_
_entity.id
_entity.type
_entity.pdbx_description
1 polymer ?
#
loop_
_entity_poly.entity_id
_entity_poly.type
_entity_poly.pdbx_seq_one_letter_code
_entity_poly.pdbx_strand_id
1 'polypeptide(L)'
;LRKRGLPGAVYICTGDNFRGDCAWTAPSNRCHIAGTGSNSARSIGPDENGFCVLFEKATCTGAQVKTLRFPGQVSNMPTFMSLKCFSDGNGASANATASAGDGARVDSNILPDADPRLAGGVGSMERKNLGDVMKQMEKDGFKQGMIGLKKGHYY
;
A
#
# COMPACT_ATOMS: atom_id res chain seq x y z
N LEU A 1 16.51 3.26 -16.81
CA LEU A 1 15.12 3.59 -16.45
C LEU A 1 14.48 2.39 -15.71
N ARG A 2 14.52 2.34 -14.36
CA ARG A 2 13.78 1.32 -13.59
C ARG A 2 13.15 1.95 -12.34
N LYS A 3 11.88 2.32 -12.48
CA LYS A 3 10.88 2.13 -11.43
C LYS A 3 9.72 1.42 -12.14
N ARG A 4 9.61 0.10 -12.01
CA ARG A 4 8.39 -0.60 -12.39
C ARG A 4 8.00 -1.48 -11.22
N GLY A 5 6.79 -1.24 -10.73
CA GLY A 5 6.24 -1.89 -9.56
C GLY A 5 6.59 -1.18 -8.25
N LEU A 6 5.57 -0.90 -7.43
CA LEU A 6 5.77 -0.63 -6.01
C LEU A 6 5.60 -1.97 -5.26
N PRO A 7 6.64 -2.55 -4.66
CA PRO A 7 6.55 -3.81 -3.93
C PRO A 7 5.36 -3.86 -2.96
N GLY A 8 4.50 -4.87 -3.11
CA GLY A 8 3.27 -5.01 -2.33
C GLY A 8 2.05 -4.27 -2.87
N ALA A 9 2.19 -3.51 -3.95
CA ALA A 9 1.06 -3.03 -4.74
C ALA A 9 0.50 -4.14 -5.64
N VAL A 10 -0.74 -3.97 -6.06
CA VAL A 10 -1.44 -4.98 -6.85
C VAL A 10 -2.44 -4.37 -7.83
N TYR A 11 -2.52 -4.95 -9.02
CA TYR A 11 -3.58 -4.71 -9.99
C TYR A 11 -4.62 -5.82 -9.92
N ILE A 12 -5.90 -5.48 -9.84
CA ILE A 12 -7.03 -6.41 -9.75
C ILE A 12 -8.00 -6.06 -10.87
N CYS A 13 -8.33 -7.02 -11.73
CA CYS A 13 -9.18 -6.82 -12.90
C CYS A 13 -10.35 -7.81 -12.93
N THR A 14 -11.51 -7.34 -13.39
CA THR A 14 -12.74 -8.17 -13.55
C THR A 14 -12.73 -9.07 -14.79
N GLY A 15 -11.82 -8.83 -15.73
CA GLY A 15 -11.60 -9.65 -16.92
C GLY A 15 -10.31 -10.47 -16.87
N ASP A 16 -10.27 -11.52 -17.68
CA ASP A 16 -9.05 -12.29 -17.92
C ASP A 16 -8.02 -11.45 -18.69
N ASN A 17 -6.74 -11.79 -18.57
CA ASN A 17 -5.59 -11.15 -19.21
C ASN A 17 -5.45 -9.65 -18.89
N PHE A 18 -5.74 -9.26 -17.64
CA PHE A 18 -5.67 -7.87 -17.16
C PHE A 18 -6.58 -6.92 -17.93
N ARG A 19 -7.80 -7.37 -18.24
CA ARG A 19 -8.82 -6.60 -18.98
C ARG A 19 -10.04 -6.30 -18.11
N GLY A 20 -10.95 -5.50 -18.66
CA GLY A 20 -12.19 -5.10 -18.00
C GLY A 20 -11.93 -3.94 -17.05
N ASP A 21 -12.72 -3.87 -15.98
CA ASP A 21 -12.54 -2.87 -14.94
C ASP A 21 -11.40 -3.30 -14.04
N CYS A 22 -10.40 -2.44 -13.93
CA CYS A 22 -9.21 -2.72 -13.17
C CYS A 22 -8.95 -1.62 -12.14
N ALA A 23 -8.53 -2.05 -10.95
CA ALA A 23 -8.10 -1.19 -9.88
C ALA A 23 -6.66 -1.50 -9.49
N TRP A 24 -5.86 -0.46 -9.33
CA TRP A 24 -4.55 -0.55 -8.70
C TRP A 24 -4.64 -0.14 -7.23
N THR A 25 -4.07 -0.95 -6.36
CA THR A 25 -4.00 -0.68 -4.93
C THR A 25 -2.55 -0.51 -4.52
N ALA A 26 -2.26 0.62 -3.86
CA ALA A 26 -0.94 0.90 -3.31
C ALA A 26 -0.55 -0.13 -2.23
N PRO A 27 0.76 -0.30 -1.96
CA PRO A 27 1.21 -1.23 -0.94
C PRO A 27 0.57 -0.92 0.41
N SER A 28 -0.06 -1.94 1.02
CA SER A 28 -0.69 -1.79 2.32
C SER A 28 -0.87 -3.12 3.02
N ASN A 29 -0.79 -3.11 4.35
CA ASN A 29 -1.04 -4.29 5.20
C ASN A 29 -2.54 -4.51 5.47
N ARG A 30 -3.42 -3.86 4.72
CA ARG A 30 -4.88 -3.97 4.87
C ARG A 30 -5.39 -5.18 4.09
N CYS A 31 -6.49 -5.74 4.57
CA CYS A 31 -7.21 -6.75 3.82
C CYS A 31 -8.06 -6.09 2.73
N HIS A 32 -8.02 -6.63 1.51
CA HIS A 32 -8.75 -6.10 0.36
C HIS A 32 -9.73 -7.13 -0.17
N ILE A 33 -10.99 -6.76 -0.33
CA ILE A 33 -12.01 -7.58 -0.99
C ILE A 33 -11.86 -7.39 -2.49
N ALA A 34 -11.55 -8.45 -3.22
CA ALA A 34 -11.23 -8.38 -4.65
C ALA A 34 -12.48 -8.53 -5.54
N GLY A 35 -13.55 -7.84 -5.16
CA GLY A 35 -14.86 -7.90 -5.80
C GLY A 35 -15.70 -9.11 -5.39
N THR A 36 -16.98 -9.11 -5.79
CA THR A 36 -17.95 -10.19 -5.54
C THR A 36 -18.85 -10.38 -6.76
N GLY A 37 -19.42 -11.59 -6.90
CA GLY A 37 -20.37 -11.90 -7.97
C GLY A 37 -19.77 -11.69 -9.36
N SER A 38 -20.47 -10.95 -10.23
CA SER A 38 -19.98 -10.63 -11.59
C SER A 38 -18.74 -9.73 -11.62
N ASN A 39 -18.43 -9.04 -10.51
CA ASN A 39 -17.29 -8.13 -10.38
C ASN A 39 -16.11 -8.79 -9.66
N SER A 40 -16.15 -10.11 -9.47
CA SER A 40 -15.04 -10.87 -8.88
C SER A 40 -13.80 -10.76 -9.77
N ALA A 41 -12.63 -10.69 -9.14
CA ALA A 41 -11.38 -10.64 -9.88
C ALA A 41 -11.19 -11.89 -10.76
N ARG A 42 -10.87 -11.67 -12.03
CA ARG A 42 -10.50 -12.73 -12.99
C ARG A 42 -9.02 -12.73 -13.33
N SER A 43 -8.35 -11.60 -13.15
CA SER A 43 -6.90 -11.51 -13.19
C SER A 43 -6.35 -10.60 -12.10
N ILE A 44 -5.21 -10.98 -11.53
CA ILE A 44 -4.54 -10.26 -10.44
C ILE A 44 -3.05 -10.24 -10.76
N GLY A 45 -2.45 -9.04 -10.73
CA GLY A 45 -1.03 -8.82 -11.00
C GLY A 45 -0.37 -8.07 -9.84
N PRO A 46 0.28 -8.76 -8.89
CA PRO A 46 1.15 -8.12 -7.91
C PRO A 46 2.35 -7.47 -8.61
N ASP A 47 2.78 -6.31 -8.15
CA ASP A 47 3.95 -5.62 -8.68
C ASP A 47 5.26 -6.38 -8.38
N GLU A 48 6.33 -6.09 -9.14
CA GLU A 48 7.66 -6.71 -8.95
C GLU A 48 8.15 -6.63 -7.50
N ASN A 49 8.81 -7.68 -7.03
CA ASN A 49 9.28 -7.84 -5.64
C ASN A 49 8.16 -7.73 -4.58
N GLY A 50 6.94 -8.06 -4.96
CA GLY A 50 5.82 -8.24 -4.04
C GLY A 50 5.03 -9.51 -4.34
N PHE A 51 4.18 -9.87 -3.38
CA PHE A 51 3.27 -10.99 -3.49
C PHE A 51 1.95 -10.70 -2.79
N CYS A 52 0.90 -11.41 -3.18
CA CYS A 52 -0.41 -11.34 -2.56
C CYS A 52 -0.88 -12.72 -2.16
N VAL A 53 -1.44 -12.84 -0.96
CA VAL A 53 -2.06 -14.06 -0.44
C VAL A 53 -3.57 -13.92 -0.56
N LEU A 54 -4.22 -14.92 -1.14
CA LEU A 54 -5.66 -14.99 -1.35
C LEU A 54 -6.28 -15.84 -0.24
N PHE A 55 -7.38 -15.37 0.31
CA PHE A 55 -8.09 -16.00 1.42
C PHE A 55 -9.53 -16.30 1.06
N GLU A 56 -10.06 -17.39 1.61
CA GLU A 56 -11.44 -17.81 1.40
C GLU A 56 -12.46 -16.87 2.04
N LYS A 57 -12.09 -16.14 3.09
CA LYS A 57 -12.99 -15.21 3.81
C LYS A 57 -12.68 -13.77 3.47
N ALA A 58 -13.67 -12.88 3.57
CA ALA A 58 -13.52 -11.45 3.27
C ALA A 58 -12.59 -10.69 4.24
N THR A 59 -12.28 -11.27 5.40
CA THR A 59 -11.47 -10.65 6.47
C THR A 59 -9.98 -10.99 6.40
N CYS A 60 -9.51 -11.63 5.32
CA CYS A 60 -8.14 -12.17 5.20
C CYS A 60 -7.78 -13.11 6.36
N THR A 61 -8.75 -13.93 6.77
CA THR A 61 -8.60 -14.97 7.77
C THR A 61 -9.07 -16.31 7.19
N GLY A 62 -8.76 -17.41 7.88
CA GLY A 62 -9.11 -18.75 7.40
C GLY A 62 -8.07 -19.35 6.46
N ALA A 63 -8.49 -20.27 5.60
CA ALA A 63 -7.59 -20.98 4.71
C ALA A 63 -7.07 -20.07 3.60
N GLN A 64 -5.80 -20.25 3.26
CA GLN A 64 -5.16 -19.60 2.14
C GLN A 64 -5.44 -20.40 0.88
N VAL A 65 -6.02 -19.74 -0.11
CA VAL A 65 -6.38 -20.34 -1.39
C VAL A 65 -5.15 -20.44 -2.26
N LYS A 66 -4.39 -19.35 -2.36
CA LYS A 66 -3.22 -19.25 -3.23
C LYS A 66 -2.35 -18.06 -2.85
N THR A 67 -1.05 -18.15 -3.14
CA THR A 67 -0.13 -17.00 -3.12
C THR A 67 0.25 -16.66 -4.56
N LEU A 68 0.07 -15.39 -4.94
CA LEU A 68 0.42 -14.84 -6.24
C LEU A 68 1.66 -13.97 -6.11
N ARG A 69 2.61 -14.15 -7.02
CA ARG A 69 3.81 -13.32 -7.20
C ARG A 69 3.76 -12.71 -8.59
N PHE A 70 4.48 -11.60 -8.82
CA PHE A 70 4.63 -11.05 -10.17
C PHE A 70 4.99 -12.16 -11.20
N PRO A 71 4.35 -12.21 -12.38
CA PRO A 71 3.38 -11.26 -12.95
C PRO A 71 1.93 -11.46 -12.51
N GLY A 72 1.68 -12.45 -11.64
CA GLY A 72 0.37 -12.79 -11.10
C GLY A 72 -0.33 -13.88 -11.91
N GLN A 73 -1.66 -13.84 -11.92
CA GLN A 73 -2.50 -14.81 -12.60
C GLN A 73 -3.44 -14.11 -13.57
N VAL A 74 -3.36 -14.54 -14.83
CA VAL A 74 -4.07 -13.92 -15.96
C VAL A 74 -5.47 -14.47 -16.19
N SER A 75 -5.78 -15.68 -15.73
CA SER A 75 -7.09 -16.32 -15.93
C SER A 75 -7.31 -17.47 -14.96
N ASN A 76 -8.50 -18.09 -14.99
CA ASN A 76 -8.87 -19.24 -14.16
C ASN A 76 -8.66 -18.98 -12.65
N MET A 77 -9.00 -17.77 -12.20
CA MET A 77 -8.84 -17.39 -10.79
C MET A 77 -9.63 -18.35 -9.90
N PRO A 78 -9.03 -18.93 -8.85
CA PRO A 78 -9.78 -19.76 -7.91
C PRO A 78 -10.88 -18.94 -7.23
N THR A 79 -11.84 -19.59 -6.58
CA THR A 79 -12.80 -18.85 -5.76
C THR A 79 -12.10 -18.37 -4.48
N PHE A 80 -12.14 -17.07 -4.23
CA PHE A 80 -11.60 -16.43 -3.04
C PHE A 80 -12.43 -15.18 -2.73
N MET A 81 -12.31 -14.64 -1.51
CA MET A 81 -13.07 -13.44 -1.11
C MET A 81 -12.18 -12.23 -0.86
N SER A 82 -10.97 -12.44 -0.37
CA SER A 82 -10.07 -11.32 -0.09
C SER A 82 -8.62 -11.65 -0.37
N LEU A 83 -7.80 -10.62 -0.46
CA LEU A 83 -6.37 -10.72 -0.62
C LEU A 83 -5.63 -9.71 0.24
N LYS A 84 -4.39 -10.04 0.58
CA LYS A 84 -3.46 -9.15 1.27
C LYS A 84 -2.10 -9.23 0.61
N CYS A 85 -1.49 -8.08 0.33
CA CYS A 85 -0.25 -7.98 -0.42
C CYS A 85 0.89 -7.46 0.45
N PHE A 86 2.10 -7.91 0.12
CA PHE A 86 3.32 -7.69 0.88
C PHE A 86 4.49 -7.44 -0.06
N SER A 87 5.50 -6.71 0.42
CA SER A 87 6.80 -6.59 -0.23
C SER A 87 7.70 -7.78 0.13
N ASP A 88 8.50 -8.26 -0.82
CA ASP A 88 9.50 -9.32 -0.59
C ASP A 88 10.75 -8.83 0.15
N GLY A 89 10.95 -7.51 0.26
CA GLY A 89 12.06 -6.92 0.99
C GLY A 89 11.86 -7.00 2.50
N ASN A 90 12.51 -7.97 3.15
CA ASN A 90 12.53 -8.23 4.59
C ASN A 90 11.18 -8.58 5.26
N GLY A 91 11.04 -9.86 5.61
CA GLY A 91 10.35 -10.24 6.85
C GLY A 91 8.95 -10.84 6.74
N ALA A 92 8.62 -11.54 5.66
CA ALA A 92 7.64 -12.64 5.71
C ALA A 92 7.73 -13.46 4.43
N SER A 93 8.61 -14.46 4.41
CA SER A 93 8.33 -15.65 3.63
C SER A 93 7.01 -16.21 4.14
N ALA A 94 5.89 -15.79 3.55
CA ALA A 94 4.58 -16.37 3.82
C ALA A 94 4.52 -17.76 3.19
N ASN A 95 5.33 -18.68 3.72
CA ASN A 95 4.94 -20.06 3.90
C ASN A 95 4.08 -20.07 5.16
N ALA A 96 2.91 -19.43 5.10
CA ALA A 96 1.99 -19.38 6.22
C ALA A 96 1.16 -20.66 6.19
N THR A 97 1.74 -21.77 6.66
CA THR A 97 0.96 -22.89 7.18
C THR A 97 0.02 -22.32 8.24
N ALA A 98 -1.26 -22.32 7.93
CA ALA A 98 -2.30 -21.84 8.83
C ALA A 98 -2.27 -22.63 10.14
N SER A 99 -2.34 -21.94 11.27
CA SER A 99 -2.99 -22.47 12.48
C SER A 99 -3.49 -21.33 13.35
N ALA A 100 -4.82 -21.34 13.47
CA ALA A 100 -5.66 -21.01 14.60
C ALA A 100 -5.14 -20.10 15.73
N GLY A 101 -6.04 -19.20 16.15
CA GLY A 101 -6.24 -18.93 17.57
C GLY A 101 -5.62 -17.63 18.08
N ASP A 102 -6.51 -16.76 18.54
CA ASP A 102 -6.37 -15.95 19.75
C ASP A 102 -5.05 -15.19 20.02
N GLY A 103 -5.14 -13.86 20.02
CA GLY A 103 -4.43 -13.05 21.02
C GLY A 103 -2.91 -13.15 21.14
N ALA A 104 -2.15 -13.18 20.04
CA ALA A 104 -0.69 -13.06 20.12
C ALA A 104 -0.25 -11.59 20.21
N ARG A 105 -0.12 -11.08 21.44
CA ARG A 105 0.69 -9.88 21.74
C ARG A 105 2.13 -10.17 21.32
N VAL A 106 2.62 -9.45 20.31
CA VAL A 106 4.02 -9.55 19.89
C VAL A 106 4.87 -8.78 20.89
N ASP A 107 5.57 -9.55 21.72
CA ASP A 107 6.57 -9.11 22.67
C ASP A 107 7.70 -8.37 21.91
N SER A 108 7.86 -7.10 22.21
CA SER A 108 8.83 -6.21 21.57
C SER A 108 10.12 -6.23 22.37
N ASN A 109 11.09 -7.06 21.95
CA ASN A 109 12.51 -7.03 22.35
C ASN A 109 13.27 -8.06 21.47
N ILE A 110 14.36 -7.82 20.73
CA ILE A 110 15.41 -6.80 20.63
C ILE A 110 16.12 -7.08 19.29
N LEU A 111 16.47 -6.05 18.52
CA LEU A 111 17.84 -5.82 18.03
C LEU A 111 17.99 -4.33 17.63
N PRO A 112 18.99 -3.60 18.16
CA PRO A 112 19.10 -2.16 18.03
C PRO A 112 20.05 -1.80 16.89
N ASP A 113 19.55 -1.64 15.67
CA ASP A 113 20.18 -0.78 14.65
C ASP A 113 19.26 -0.65 13.43
N ALA A 114 18.05 -0.14 13.67
CA ALA A 114 17.22 0.34 12.57
C ALA A 114 17.85 1.65 12.07
N ASP A 115 18.57 1.58 10.95
CA ASP A 115 19.10 2.73 10.23
C ASP A 115 18.02 3.84 10.13
N PRO A 116 18.25 5.02 10.72
CA PRO A 116 17.27 6.10 10.78
C PRO A 116 16.79 6.61 9.42
N ARG A 117 17.46 6.21 8.32
CA ARG A 117 17.11 6.62 6.95
C ARG A 117 16.02 5.76 6.31
N LEU A 118 15.63 4.65 6.94
CA LEU A 118 14.62 3.72 6.42
C LEU A 118 13.26 3.80 7.14
N ALA A 119 13.12 4.66 8.14
CA ALA A 119 11.87 4.87 8.87
C ALA A 119 11.11 6.09 8.33
N GLY A 120 10.18 5.86 7.41
CA GLY A 120 9.06 6.78 7.16
C GLY A 120 8.04 6.84 8.33
N GLY A 121 8.50 6.60 9.57
CA GLY A 121 7.71 6.65 10.79
C GLY A 121 7.91 7.99 11.48
N VAL A 122 6.87 8.84 11.44
CA VAL A 122 6.51 10.00 12.32
C VAL A 122 7.59 10.88 13.00
N GLY A 123 8.86 10.77 12.63
CA GLY A 123 10.00 11.43 13.27
C GLY A 123 11.17 11.73 12.32
N SER A 124 10.95 11.68 11.01
CA SER A 124 11.99 12.04 10.04
C SER A 124 12.41 13.51 10.20
N MET A 125 13.72 13.75 10.30
CA MET A 125 14.33 15.08 10.33
C MET A 125 13.94 15.97 9.13
N GLU A 126 13.44 15.37 8.06
CA GLU A 126 12.84 16.07 6.91
C GLU A 126 11.67 16.97 7.31
N ARG A 127 10.87 16.63 8.34
CA ARG A 127 9.80 17.50 8.83
C ARG A 127 10.32 18.65 9.69
N LYS A 128 11.45 18.47 10.39
CA LYS A 128 12.13 19.57 11.09
C LYS A 128 12.73 20.55 10.10
N ASN A 129 13.42 20.06 9.07
CA ASN A 129 13.94 20.91 8.00
C ASN A 129 12.80 21.58 7.21
N LEU A 130 11.68 20.89 6.94
CA LEU A 130 10.51 21.50 6.30
C LEU A 130 9.81 22.52 7.22
N GLY A 131 9.75 22.26 8.53
CA GLY A 131 9.19 23.18 9.52
C GLY A 131 10.04 24.44 9.73
N ASP A 132 11.36 24.31 9.71
CA ASP A 132 12.29 25.44 9.77
C ASP A 132 12.26 26.26 8.47
N VAL A 133 12.11 25.59 7.32
CA VAL A 133 11.89 26.24 6.01
C VAL A 133 10.53 26.95 5.95
N MET A 134 9.46 26.39 6.52
CA MET A 134 8.15 27.07 6.65
C MET A 134 8.20 28.28 7.61
N LYS A 135 8.94 28.17 8.73
CA LYS A 135 9.16 29.30 9.64
C LYS A 135 10.01 30.40 9.03
N GLN A 136 10.99 30.07 8.18
CA GLN A 136 11.74 31.05 7.40
C GLN A 136 10.84 31.74 6.35
N MET A 137 9.97 31.00 5.67
CA MET A 137 8.98 31.58 4.74
C MET A 137 7.97 32.52 5.42
N GLU A 138 7.56 32.26 6.67
CA GLU A 138 6.71 33.18 7.44
C GLU A 138 7.48 34.42 7.92
N LYS A 139 8.78 34.29 8.21
CA LYS A 139 9.65 35.39 8.65
C LYS A 139 10.07 36.32 7.51
N ASP A 140 10.24 35.79 6.29
CA ASP A 140 10.71 36.51 5.10
C ASP A 140 9.63 37.23 4.30
N GLY A 141 8.42 37.36 4.87
CA GLY A 141 7.54 38.47 4.49
C GLY A 141 6.17 38.09 3.99
N PHE A 142 5.33 37.58 4.89
CA PHE A 142 3.90 37.85 4.86
C PHE A 142 3.61 39.32 5.26
N LYS A 143 4.28 40.25 4.58
CA LYS A 143 4.11 41.71 4.67
C LYS A 143 3.91 42.37 3.29
N GLN A 144 3.74 41.60 2.23
CA GLN A 144 3.24 42.12 0.97
C GLN A 144 1.99 41.36 0.56
N GLY A 145 0.93 42.15 0.37
CA GLY A 145 -0.44 41.71 0.33
C GLY A 145 -0.75 40.74 -0.82
N MET A 146 -1.75 39.92 -0.54
CA MET A 146 -2.78 39.44 -1.47
C MET A 146 -2.46 39.65 -2.95
N ILE A 147 -1.83 38.67 -3.59
CA ILE A 147 -1.90 38.54 -5.04
C ILE A 147 -3.31 38.04 -5.36
N GLY A 148 -4.19 38.96 -5.81
CA GLY A 148 -5.37 38.55 -6.59
C GLY A 148 -6.68 39.29 -6.35
N LEU A 149 -6.82 40.18 -5.36
CA LEU A 149 -8.05 40.97 -5.18
C LEU A 149 -7.70 42.46 -5.03
N LYS A 150 -7.85 43.22 -6.12
CA LYS A 150 -7.91 44.68 -6.07
C LYS A 150 -9.09 45.10 -5.19
N LYS A 151 -8.81 45.85 -4.12
CA LYS A 151 -9.82 46.55 -3.31
C LYS A 151 -9.66 48.05 -3.55
N GLY A 152 -10.73 48.73 -4.00
CA GLY A 152 -10.92 50.17 -3.77
C GLY A 152 -10.41 51.16 -4.82
N HIS A 153 -10.78 51.01 -6.09
CA HIS A 153 -10.99 52.20 -6.92
C HIS A 153 -12.28 52.90 -6.42
N TYR A 154 -12.11 53.93 -5.60
CA TYR A 154 -13.07 55.03 -5.49
C TYR A 154 -12.36 56.26 -6.06
N TYR A 155 -12.77 56.62 -7.27
CA TYR A 155 -12.96 57.94 -7.87
C TYR A 155 -13.17 57.72 -9.36
#